data_AF-A0A7H8TA64-F1
#
_entry.id   AF-A0A7H8TA64-F1
#
_cell.length_a   1.000
_cell.length_b   1.000
_cell.length_c   1.000
_cell.angle_alpha   90.00
_cell.angle_beta   90.00
_cell.angle_gamma   90.00
#
_symmetry.space_group_name_H-M   'P 1'
#
loop_
_entity.id
_entity.type
_entity.pdbx_description
1 polymer ?
#
loop_
_entity_poly.entity_id
_entity_poly.type
_entity_poly.pdbx_seq_one_letter_code
_entity_poly.pdbx_strand_id
1 'polypeptide(L)'
;MLSALREFIEDWKTARRTRKARSEGASRNRDYTVVLRWAEPYDHYNNTPEILHVRAATPWGALMSAQLQAARDNAHRVDEFTGDIEAPELLAAAAAHLKRVAIFKGKQRPQDVGTQF
;
A
#
# COMPACT_ATOMS: atom_id res chain seq x y z
N MET A 1 30.81 28.45 6.26
CA MET A 1 29.39 28.18 5.96
C MET A 1 29.12 27.75 4.50
N LEU A 2 30.12 27.44 3.67
CA LEU A 2 29.93 26.91 2.30
C LEU A 2 30.30 25.42 2.14
N SER A 3 30.93 24.83 3.14
CA SER A 3 31.44 23.45 3.09
C SER A 3 30.33 22.40 3.28
N ALA A 4 29.42 22.63 4.22
CA ALA A 4 28.34 21.68 4.55
C ALA A 4 27.31 21.50 3.41
N LEU A 5 27.05 22.56 2.64
CA LEU A 5 26.14 22.49 1.48
C LEU A 5 26.76 21.67 0.34
N ARG A 6 28.09 21.73 0.20
CA ARG A 6 28.83 20.99 -0.84
C ARG A 6 28.91 19.51 -0.53
N GLU A 7 29.11 19.15 0.74
CA GLU A 7 29.03 17.77 1.23
C GLU A 7 27.63 17.19 1.03
N PHE A 8 26.58 17.95 1.35
CA PHE A 8 25.19 17.54 1.13
C PHE A 8 24.87 17.27 -0.35
N ILE A 9 25.38 18.10 -1.27
CA ILE A 9 25.16 17.93 -2.71
C ILE A 9 25.91 16.70 -3.24
N GLU A 10 27.13 16.45 -2.77
CA GLU A 10 27.89 15.28 -3.18
C GLU A 10 27.29 13.99 -2.60
N ASP A 11 26.80 13.99 -1.36
CA ASP A 11 26.04 12.89 -0.77
C ASP A 11 24.72 12.62 -1.48
N TRP A 12 24.03 13.67 -1.93
CA TRP A 12 22.83 13.52 -2.74
C TRP A 12 23.11 12.90 -4.11
N LYS A 13 24.24 13.27 -4.75
CA LYS A 13 24.66 12.69 -6.04
C LYS A 13 25.10 11.23 -5.91
N THR A 14 25.83 10.87 -4.86
CA THR A 14 26.22 9.47 -4.58
C THR A 14 25.02 8.62 -4.18
N ALA A 15 24.07 9.15 -3.40
CA ALA A 15 22.78 8.50 -3.11
C ALA A 15 21.92 8.31 -4.38
N ARG A 16 21.96 9.27 -5.32
CA ARG A 16 21.25 9.16 -6.60
C ARG A 16 21.89 8.13 -7.53
N ARG A 17 23.23 8.04 -7.56
CA ARG A 17 23.96 7.04 -8.37
C ARG A 17 23.78 5.62 -7.83
N THR A 18 23.76 5.44 -6.51
CA THR A 18 23.46 4.13 -5.88
C THR A 18 21.99 3.72 -6.07
N ARG A 19 21.03 4.66 -6.13
CA ARG A 19 19.65 4.37 -6.56
C ARG A 19 19.55 3.92 -8.01
N LYS A 20 20.37 4.46 -8.92
CA LYS A 20 20.37 4.06 -10.34
C LYS A 20 21.00 2.67 -10.55
N ALA A 21 22.06 2.33 -9.83
CA ALA A 21 22.60 0.97 -9.81
C ALA A 21 21.63 -0.06 -9.20
N ARG A 22 20.83 0.34 -8.19
CA ARG A 22 19.71 -0.49 -7.69
C ARG A 22 18.54 -0.58 -8.68
N SER A 23 18.36 0.36 -9.59
CA SER A 23 17.28 0.33 -10.60
C SER A 23 17.48 -0.70 -11.70
N GLU A 24 18.71 -1.18 -11.95
CA GLU A 24 18.93 -2.34 -12.82
C GLU A 24 18.53 -3.67 -12.15
N GLY A 25 18.40 -3.69 -10.81
CA GLY A 25 17.79 -4.78 -10.04
C GLY A 25 16.35 -4.51 -9.58
N ALA A 26 15.81 -3.31 -9.84
CA ALA A 26 14.52 -2.84 -9.35
C ALA A 26 13.61 -2.37 -10.49
N SER A 27 13.10 -3.32 -11.27
CA SER A 27 11.76 -3.23 -11.87
C SER A 27 11.28 -4.60 -12.34
N ARG A 28 11.01 -5.49 -11.38
CA ARG A 28 10.03 -6.55 -11.60
C ARG A 28 8.98 -6.38 -10.52
N ASN A 29 7.77 -6.02 -10.93
CA ASN A 29 6.61 -6.05 -10.04
C ASN A 29 6.57 -7.41 -9.33
N ARG A 30 6.65 -7.38 -8.01
CA ARG A 30 6.62 -8.55 -7.14
C ARG A 30 5.20 -8.76 -6.67
N ASP A 31 4.81 -10.01 -6.47
CA ASP A 31 3.54 -10.32 -5.85
C ASP A 31 3.60 -10.00 -4.35
N TYR A 32 2.52 -9.42 -3.86
CA TYR A 32 2.27 -9.15 -2.45
C TYR A 32 0.86 -9.62 -2.11
N THR A 33 0.69 -10.07 -0.88
CA THR A 33 -0.62 -10.28 -0.28
C THR A 33 -0.82 -9.22 0.77
N VAL A 34 -1.86 -8.42 0.62
CA VAL A 34 -2.24 -7.37 1.57
C VAL A 34 -3.50 -7.82 2.25
N VAL A 35 -3.51 -7.75 3.58
CA VAL A 35 -4.70 -8.03 4.39
C VAL A 35 -5.15 -6.77 5.07
N LEU A 36 -6.39 -6.40 4.80
CA LEU A 36 -7.05 -5.19 5.29
C LEU A 36 -8.15 -5.61 6.27
N ARG A 37 -8.07 -5.10 7.50
CA ARG A 37 -9.16 -5.18 8.47
C ARG A 37 -9.73 -3.79 8.64
N TRP A 38 -10.99 -3.63 8.27
CA TRP A 38 -11.69 -2.37 8.42
C TRP A 38 -12.15 -2.13 9.85
N ALA A 39 -12.35 -0.86 10.20
CA ALA A 39 -12.99 -0.41 11.42
C ALA A 39 -14.49 -0.21 11.18
N GLU A 40 -15.27 0.03 12.24
CA GLU A 40 -16.65 0.50 12.09
C GLU A 40 -16.68 1.84 11.31
N PRO A 41 -17.66 2.08 10.44
CA PRO A 41 -18.85 1.25 10.15
C PRO A 41 -18.64 0.12 9.12
N TYR A 42 -17.43 -0.05 8.59
CA TYR A 42 -17.13 -1.02 7.52
C TYR A 42 -17.12 -2.48 7.99
N ASP A 43 -16.68 -2.75 9.22
CA ASP A 43 -16.68 -4.11 9.80
C ASP A 43 -18.11 -4.69 9.81
N HIS A 44 -19.16 -3.85 9.87
CA HIS A 44 -20.56 -4.27 9.78
C HIS A 44 -20.92 -4.98 8.46
N TYR A 45 -20.36 -4.49 7.34
CA TYR A 45 -20.60 -5.07 6.01
C TYR A 45 -19.64 -6.23 5.71
N ASN A 46 -18.44 -6.19 6.29
CA ASN A 46 -17.40 -7.17 6.01
C ASN A 46 -16.70 -7.61 7.31
N ASN A 47 -17.36 -8.50 8.06
CA ASN A 47 -16.86 -9.09 9.31
C ASN A 47 -15.58 -9.93 9.15
N THR A 48 -15.15 -10.15 7.90
CA THR A 48 -13.94 -10.89 7.54
C THR A 48 -12.87 -9.96 6.97
N PRO A 49 -11.58 -10.16 7.31
CA PRO A 49 -10.49 -9.41 6.70
C PRO A 49 -10.50 -9.57 5.17
N GLU A 50 -10.27 -8.47 4.46
CA GLU A 50 -10.11 -8.50 3.00
C GLU A 50 -8.68 -8.86 2.64
N ILE A 51 -8.53 -9.89 1.81
CA ILE A 51 -7.24 -10.42 1.39
C ILE A 51 -7.08 -10.14 -0.10
N LEU A 52 -6.13 -9.28 -0.44
CA LEU A 52 -5.89 -8.82 -1.81
C LEU A 52 -4.50 -9.23 -2.28
N HIS A 53 -4.42 -9.71 -3.53
CA HIS A 53 -3.15 -10.05 -4.18
C HIS A 53 -2.79 -8.98 -5.19
N VAL A 54 -1.67 -8.29 -4.97
CA VAL A 54 -1.29 -7.12 -5.76
C VAL A 54 0.14 -7.22 -6.23
N ARG A 55 0.41 -6.71 -7.43
CA ARG A 55 1.75 -6.66 -8.01
C ARG A 55 2.30 -5.25 -7.92
N ALA A 56 3.40 -5.07 -7.18
CA ALA A 56 4.00 -3.75 -7.00
C ALA A 56 5.53 -3.83 -6.94
N ALA A 57 6.19 -2.70 -7.19
CA ALA A 57 7.64 -2.59 -7.02
C ALA A 57 8.05 -2.58 -5.54
N THR A 58 7.15 -2.13 -4.65
CA THR A 58 7.40 -1.97 -3.22
C THR A 58 6.21 -2.45 -2.38
N PRO A 59 6.43 -2.83 -1.11
CA PRO A 59 5.33 -3.17 -0.19
C PRO A 59 4.35 -2.01 0.00
N TRP A 60 4.84 -0.77 0.06
CA TRP A 60 4.01 0.42 0.19
C TRP A 60 3.12 0.63 -1.05
N GLY A 61 3.68 0.44 -2.25
CA GLY A 61 2.89 0.49 -3.49
C GLY A 61 1.83 -0.61 -3.56
N ALA A 62 2.12 -1.80 -3.01
CA ALA A 62 1.14 -2.87 -2.90
C ALA A 62 0.01 -2.50 -1.94
N LEU A 63 0.31 -1.89 -0.79
CA LEU A 63 -0.69 -1.43 0.16
C LEU A 63 -1.61 -0.37 -0.46
N MET A 64 -1.05 0.68 -1.06
CA MET A 64 -1.86 1.73 -1.68
C MET A 64 -2.77 1.17 -2.78
N SER A 65 -2.24 0.25 -3.59
CA SER A 65 -3.01 -0.40 -4.65
C SER A 65 -4.12 -1.29 -4.08
N ALA A 66 -3.83 -2.03 -3.00
CA ALA A 66 -4.83 -2.83 -2.29
C ALA A 66 -5.93 -1.95 -1.70
N GLN A 67 -5.58 -0.86 -1.00
CA GLN A 67 -6.54 0.07 -0.41
C GLN A 67 -7.47 0.68 -1.46
N LEU A 68 -6.92 1.13 -2.58
CA LEU A 68 -7.72 1.68 -3.69
C LEU A 68 -8.64 0.64 -4.29
N GLN A 69 -8.15 -0.58 -4.51
CA GLN A 69 -8.97 -1.67 -5.02
C GLN A 69 -10.11 -2.00 -4.05
N ALA A 70 -9.78 -2.16 -2.78
CA ALA A 70 -10.74 -2.48 -1.72
C ALA A 70 -11.80 -1.38 -1.54
N ALA A 71 -11.39 -0.11 -1.61
CA ALA A 71 -12.31 1.02 -1.53
C ALA A 71 -13.26 1.07 -2.74
N ARG A 72 -12.74 0.83 -3.95
CA ARG A 72 -13.58 0.73 -5.17
C ARG A 72 -14.53 -0.45 -5.11
N ASP A 73 -14.06 -1.61 -4.65
CA ASP A 73 -14.88 -2.81 -4.52
C ASP A 73 -16.00 -2.60 -3.49
N ASN A 74 -15.75 -1.81 -2.44
CA ASN A 74 -16.75 -1.45 -1.43
C ASN A 74 -17.52 -0.16 -1.72
N ALA A 75 -17.29 0.51 -2.87
CA ALA A 75 -17.98 1.75 -3.21
C ALA A 75 -19.51 1.59 -3.20
N HIS A 76 -20.03 0.43 -3.63
CA HIS A 76 -21.47 0.16 -3.61
C HIS A 76 -22.07 -0.05 -2.20
N ARG A 77 -21.23 -0.16 -1.16
CA ARG A 77 -21.65 -0.44 0.22
C ARG A 77 -21.53 0.78 1.12
N VAL A 78 -20.65 1.72 0.78
CA VAL A 78 -20.37 2.88 1.62
C VAL A 78 -20.30 4.14 0.78
N ASP A 79 -21.13 5.10 1.16
CA ASP A 79 -21.29 6.36 0.45
C ASP A 79 -20.00 7.19 0.42
N GLU A 80 -19.12 7.03 1.42
CA GLU A 80 -17.80 7.68 1.50
C GLU A 80 -16.84 7.27 0.38
N PHE A 81 -17.10 6.13 -0.27
CA PHE A 81 -16.36 5.62 -1.42
C PHE A 81 -17.14 5.80 -2.74
N THR A 82 -18.37 6.31 -2.69
CA THR A 82 -19.18 6.60 -3.89
C THR A 82 -18.84 7.96 -4.48
N GLY A 83 -18.71 8.00 -5.81
CA GLY A 83 -18.52 9.22 -6.59
C GLY A 83 -17.26 9.19 -7.45
N ASP A 84 -17.09 10.22 -8.30
CA ASP A 84 -15.87 10.50 -9.06
C ASP A 84 -14.73 10.99 -8.14
N ILE A 85 -14.50 10.29 -7.03
CA ILE A 85 -13.48 10.63 -6.05
C ILE A 85 -12.12 10.30 -6.65
N GLU A 86 -11.21 11.28 -6.64
CA GLU A 86 -9.86 11.06 -7.13
C GLU A 86 -9.11 10.05 -6.24
N ALA A 87 -8.17 9.31 -6.84
CA ALA A 87 -7.41 8.28 -6.13
C ALA A 87 -6.75 8.76 -4.80
N PRO A 88 -6.21 9.99 -4.67
CA PRO A 88 -5.64 10.46 -3.41
C PRO A 88 -6.68 10.59 -2.28
N GLU A 89 -7.86 11.10 -2.59
CA GLU A 89 -8.95 11.29 -1.62
C GLU A 89 -9.55 9.94 -1.20
N LEU A 90 -9.73 9.05 -2.16
CA LEU A 90 -10.20 7.69 -1.89
C LEU A 90 -9.21 6.91 -1.00
N LEU A 91 -7.91 7.10 -1.21
CA LEU A 91 -6.88 6.49 -0.38
C LEU A 91 -6.88 7.07 1.04
N ALA A 92 -7.09 8.38 1.20
CA ALA A 92 -7.18 9.01 2.51
C ALA A 92 -8.41 8.50 3.29
N ALA A 93 -9.57 8.39 2.64
CA ALA A 93 -10.77 7.80 3.22
C ALA A 93 -10.53 6.34 3.62
N ALA A 94 -10.01 5.52 2.71
CA ALA A 94 -9.69 4.12 2.99
C ALA A 94 -8.71 3.97 4.16
N ALA A 95 -7.68 4.82 4.23
CA ALA A 95 -6.72 4.81 5.34
C ALA A 95 -7.36 5.15 6.69
N ALA A 96 -8.33 6.06 6.72
CA ALA A 96 -9.03 6.47 7.93
C ALA A 96 -9.90 5.35 8.53
N HIS A 97 -10.45 4.46 7.69
CA HIS A 97 -11.31 3.36 8.12
C HIS A 97 -10.57 2.03 8.31
N LEU A 98 -9.24 2.00 8.28
CA LEU A 98 -8.47 0.78 8.52
C LEU A 98 -8.12 0.60 9.99
N LYS A 99 -8.53 -0.53 10.55
CA LYS A 99 -8.20 -0.96 11.92
C LYS A 99 -6.86 -1.67 11.99
N ARG A 100 -6.58 -2.56 11.03
CA ARG A 100 -5.31 -3.29 10.92
C ARG A 100 -4.93 -3.53 9.47
N VAL A 101 -3.62 -3.58 9.23
CA VAL A 101 -3.03 -3.88 7.91
C VAL A 101 -1.85 -4.83 8.08
N ALA A 102 -1.77 -5.87 7.25
CA ALA A 102 -0.55 -6.64 7.01
C ALA A 102 -0.21 -6.69 5.54
N ILE A 103 1.09 -6.79 5.28
CA ILE A 103 1.64 -6.95 3.94
C ILE A 103 2.62 -8.11 3.98
N PHE A 104 2.34 -9.13 3.19
CA PHE A 104 3.19 -10.30 3.00
C PHE A 104 3.79 -10.26 1.61
N LYS A 105 5.07 -10.62 1.50
CA LYS A 105 5.71 -10.83 0.21
C LYS A 105 5.25 -12.16 -0.39
N GLY A 106 4.89 -12.16 -1.67
CA GLY A 106 4.35 -13.32 -2.39
C GLY A 106 2.84 -13.50 -2.21
N LYS A 107 2.29 -14.52 -2.87
CA LYS A 107 0.88 -14.94 -2.72
C LYS A 107 0.76 -15.84 -1.49
N GLN A 108 0.00 -15.42 -0.49
CA GLN A 108 -0.34 -16.19 0.70
C GLN A 108 -1.79 -16.69 0.56
N ARG A 109 -2.10 -17.89 1.04
CA ARG A 109 -3.50 -18.34 1.06
C ARG A 109 -4.19 -17.77 2.30
N PRO A 110 -5.51 -17.58 2.29
CA PRO A 110 -6.25 -17.10 3.46
C PRO A 110 -5.96 -17.88 4.75
N GLN A 111 -5.76 -19.19 4.61
CA GLN A 111 -5.43 -20.13 5.68
C GLN A 111 -4.08 -19.80 6.35
N ASP A 112 -3.11 -19.33 5.57
CA ASP A 112 -1.75 -19.03 6.03
C ASP A 112 -1.70 -17.68 6.78
N VAL A 113 -2.68 -16.79 6.53
CA VAL A 113 -2.76 -15.45 7.13
C VAL A 113 -3.61 -15.42 8.40
N GLY A 114 -4.66 -16.24 8.49
CA GLY A 114 -5.60 -16.25 9.61
C GLY A 114 -5.00 -16.57 10.98
N THR A 115 -3.81 -17.19 11.04
CA THR A 115 -3.07 -17.42 12.29
C THR A 115 -2.22 -16.25 12.76
N GLN A 116 -2.00 -15.25 11.91
CA GLN A 116 -1.11 -14.11 12.19
C GLN A 116 -1.86 -12.78 12.32
N PHE A 117 -3.19 -12.76 12.18
CA PHE A 117 -3.97 -11.55 11.96
C PHE A 117 -5.20 -11.39 12.87
#